data_AF-A0A346S3I7-F1
#
_entry.id   AF-A0A346S3I7-F1
#
_cell.length_a   1.000
_cell.length_b   1.000
_cell.length_c   1.000
_cell.angle_alpha   90.00
_cell.angle_beta   90.00
_cell.angle_gamma   90.00
#
_symmetry.space_group_name_H-M   'P 1'
#
loop_
_entity.id
_entity.type
_entity.pdbx_description
1 polymer ?
#
loop_
_entity_poly.entity_id
_entity_poly.type
_entity_poly.pdbx_seq_one_letter_code
_entity_poly.pdbx_strand_id
1 'polypeptide(L)'
;MTYDPTFDQTRLDQLADQCLADNTGTGKVIFLSDDEDNRLELTSWRFEDEEAKARLMKSDFKLYLLELLDTLLVYRAQHKQPNASRGVVSVCKNQMTVQWVSRAEAERLRDL
;
A
#
# COMPACT_ATOMS: atom_id res chain seq x y z
N MET A 1 -17.97 -1.28 16.61
CA MET A 1 -16.63 -0.66 16.61
C MET A 1 -16.63 0.48 15.61
N THR A 2 -16.14 1.64 16.01
CA THR A 2 -16.02 2.82 15.14
C THR A 2 -14.83 2.61 14.21
N TYR A 3 -14.98 2.95 12.93
CA TYR A 3 -13.88 2.93 11.96
C TYR A 3 -12.81 3.96 12.36
N ASP A 4 -11.57 3.54 12.49
CA ASP A 4 -10.44 4.44 12.76
C ASP A 4 -9.76 4.83 11.44
N PRO A 5 -9.89 6.11 11.00
CA PRO A 5 -9.28 6.57 9.75
C PRO A 5 -7.75 6.68 9.84
N THR A 6 -7.18 6.66 11.03
CA THR A 6 -5.72 6.74 11.25
C THR A 6 -5.05 5.37 11.36
N PHE A 7 -5.84 4.29 11.44
CA PHE A 7 -5.35 2.92 11.53
C PHE A 7 -4.41 2.57 10.38
N ASP A 8 -4.84 2.89 9.14
CA ASP A 8 -4.08 2.59 7.94
C ASP A 8 -2.72 3.30 7.93
N GLN A 9 -2.73 4.61 8.20
CA GLN A 9 -1.53 5.45 8.22
C GLN A 9 -0.57 5.04 9.33
N THR A 10 -1.08 4.78 10.54
CA THR A 10 -0.26 4.37 11.70
C THR A 10 0.50 3.07 11.41
N ARG A 11 -0.14 2.11 10.74
CA ARG A 11 0.50 0.85 10.38
C ARG A 11 1.56 1.03 9.28
N LEU A 12 1.29 1.90 8.32
CA LEU A 12 2.25 2.23 7.26
C LEU A 12 3.47 2.96 7.82
N ASP A 13 3.27 3.88 8.75
CA ASP A 13 4.38 4.58 9.42
C ASP A 13 5.25 3.59 10.22
N GLN A 14 4.64 2.64 10.93
CA GLN A 14 5.38 1.58 11.63
C GLN A 14 6.20 0.71 10.67
N LEU A 15 5.64 0.38 9.50
CA LEU A 15 6.34 -0.40 8.48
C LEU A 15 7.47 0.42 7.83
N ALA A 16 7.22 1.69 7.57
CA ALA A 16 8.19 2.62 7.03
C ALA A 16 9.40 2.71 7.97
N ASP A 17 9.19 2.98 9.26
CA ASP A 17 10.29 3.05 10.21
C ASP A 17 11.08 1.74 10.34
N GLN A 18 10.46 0.58 10.13
CA GLN A 18 11.14 -0.71 10.18
C GLN A 18 11.95 -1.04 8.93
N CYS A 19 11.43 -0.72 7.74
CA CYS A 19 11.99 -1.17 6.46
C CYS A 19 12.62 -0.05 5.63
N LEU A 20 12.24 1.20 5.88
CA LEU A 20 12.61 2.38 5.13
C LEU A 20 13.49 3.36 5.90
N ALA A 21 13.95 3.01 7.11
CA ALA A 21 14.81 3.87 7.93
C ALA A 21 16.02 4.43 7.15
N ASP A 22 16.63 3.60 6.29
CA ASP A 22 17.75 3.97 5.42
C ASP A 22 17.33 4.15 3.95
N ASN A 23 16.04 4.09 3.64
CA ASN A 23 15.55 4.23 2.28
C ASN A 23 15.45 5.71 1.89
N THR A 24 16.15 6.05 0.82
CA THR A 24 16.05 7.37 0.17
C THR A 24 15.20 7.34 -1.10
N GLY A 25 14.76 6.15 -1.52
CA GLY A 25 13.99 5.95 -2.75
C GLY A 25 12.57 6.49 -2.65
N THR A 26 12.06 7.00 -3.77
CA THR A 26 10.66 7.38 -3.94
C THR A 26 9.98 6.38 -4.88
N GLY A 27 8.76 6.00 -4.56
CA GLY A 27 7.99 5.04 -5.34
C GLY A 27 6.53 5.03 -4.98
N LYS A 28 5.77 4.19 -5.67
CA LYS A 28 4.35 3.99 -5.51
C LYS A 28 4.05 2.51 -5.67
N VAL A 29 3.22 1.99 -4.79
CA VAL A 29 2.71 0.63 -4.82
C VAL A 29 1.22 0.71 -5.03
N ILE A 30 0.77 0.36 -6.24
CA ILE A 30 -0.65 0.25 -6.55
C ILE A 30 -1.10 -1.14 -6.14
N PHE A 31 -2.18 -1.23 -5.38
CA PHE A 31 -2.74 -2.50 -4.96
C PHE A 31 -4.23 -2.58 -5.26
N LEU A 32 -4.65 -3.78 -5.65
CA LEU A 32 -6.03 -4.14 -5.91
C LEU A 32 -6.37 -5.39 -5.12
N SER A 33 -7.53 -5.35 -4.49
CA SER A 33 -8.18 -6.51 -3.93
C SER A 33 -9.13 -7.11 -4.93
N ASP A 34 -9.35 -8.40 -4.75
CA ASP A 34 -10.46 -9.09 -5.38
C ASP A 34 -11.79 -8.53 -4.83
N ASP A 35 -12.80 -8.47 -5.71
CA ASP A 35 -14.14 -7.96 -5.38
C ASP A 35 -14.96 -9.01 -4.59
N GLU A 36 -14.59 -10.30 -4.62
CA GLU A 36 -15.28 -11.36 -3.84
C GLU A 36 -14.75 -11.47 -2.41
N ASP A 37 -13.44 -11.62 -2.23
CA ASP A 37 -12.85 -11.88 -0.91
C ASP A 37 -12.31 -10.62 -0.19
N ASN A 38 -12.26 -9.46 -0.85
CA ASN A 38 -11.59 -8.25 -0.34
C ASN A 38 -10.15 -8.53 0.10
N ARG A 39 -9.50 -9.50 -0.54
CA ARG A 39 -8.11 -9.89 -0.30
C ARG A 39 -7.22 -9.37 -1.39
N LEU A 40 -5.98 -9.11 -1.04
CA LEU A 40 -4.99 -8.58 -1.96
C LEU A 40 -4.79 -9.52 -3.17
N GLU A 41 -5.22 -9.10 -4.35
CA GLU A 41 -5.13 -9.88 -5.58
C GLU A 41 -3.90 -9.47 -6.39
N LEU A 42 -3.70 -8.17 -6.57
CA LEU A 42 -2.67 -7.64 -7.46
C LEU A 42 -1.93 -6.48 -6.82
N THR A 43 -0.59 -6.50 -6.92
CA THR A 43 0.26 -5.37 -6.53
C THR A 43 1.23 -5.00 -7.65
N SER A 44 1.28 -3.72 -7.97
CA SER A 44 2.19 -3.15 -8.94
C SER A 44 3.12 -2.17 -8.24
N TRP A 45 4.42 -2.39 -8.40
CA TRP A 45 5.46 -1.67 -7.66
C TRP A 45 6.27 -0.82 -8.63
N ARG A 46 6.15 0.50 -8.50
CA ARG A 46 6.85 1.48 -9.33
C ARG A 46 7.73 2.36 -8.47
N PHE A 47 9.03 2.23 -8.63
CA PHE A 47 10.00 3.05 -7.90
C PHE A 47 10.82 3.81 -8.92
N GLU A 48 11.18 5.05 -8.58
CA GLU A 48 12.04 5.88 -9.42
C GLU A 48 13.48 5.36 -9.42
N ASP A 49 13.91 4.77 -8.30
CA ASP A 49 15.23 4.20 -8.12
C ASP A 49 15.14 2.66 -8.17
N GLU A 50 15.74 2.07 -9.21
CA GLU A 50 15.80 0.61 -9.39
C GLU A 50 16.66 -0.08 -8.33
N GLU A 51 17.70 0.56 -7.80
CA GLU A 51 18.51 0.00 -6.72
C GLU A 51 17.72 -0.03 -5.41
N ALA A 52 17.03 1.08 -5.09
CA ALA A 52 16.14 1.14 -3.93
C ALA A 52 15.05 0.07 -4.04
N LYS A 53 14.42 -0.05 -5.21
CA LYS A 53 13.47 -1.14 -5.50
C LYS A 53 14.10 -2.50 -5.27
N ALA A 54 15.27 -2.78 -5.84
CA ALA A 54 15.91 -4.08 -5.70
C ALA A 54 16.25 -4.42 -4.25
N ARG A 55 16.69 -3.43 -3.45
CA ARG A 55 16.92 -3.58 -2.01
C ARG A 55 15.63 -3.92 -1.27
N LEU A 56 14.56 -3.16 -1.52
CA LEU A 56 13.25 -3.38 -0.90
C LEU A 56 12.62 -4.71 -1.30
N MET A 57 12.77 -5.11 -2.57
CA MET A 57 12.27 -6.40 -3.09
C MET A 57 13.06 -7.59 -2.57
N LYS A 58 14.33 -7.41 -2.20
CA LYS A 58 15.16 -8.42 -1.54
C LYS A 58 14.93 -8.49 -0.03
N SER A 59 14.34 -7.45 0.56
CA SER A 59 14.01 -7.36 1.97
C SER A 59 12.63 -7.94 2.27
N ASP A 60 12.37 -8.23 3.55
CA ASP A 60 11.05 -8.63 4.06
C ASP A 60 10.00 -7.51 3.94
N PHE A 61 10.41 -6.30 3.56
CA PHE A 61 9.50 -5.18 3.25
C PHE A 61 8.36 -5.59 2.32
N LYS A 62 8.68 -6.35 1.26
CA LYS A 62 7.64 -6.81 0.33
C LYS A 62 6.60 -7.65 1.05
N LEU A 63 7.02 -8.62 1.85
CA LEU A 63 6.12 -9.51 2.58
C LEU A 63 5.27 -8.71 3.57
N TYR A 64 5.91 -7.88 4.39
CA TYR A 64 5.23 -7.07 5.40
C TYR A 64 4.24 -6.08 4.81
N LEU A 65 4.56 -5.45 3.66
CA LEU A 65 3.62 -4.57 2.99
C LEU A 65 2.42 -5.34 2.45
N LEU A 66 2.62 -6.53 1.85
CA LEU A 66 1.52 -7.35 1.34
C LEU A 66 0.59 -7.79 2.48
N GLU A 67 1.13 -8.27 3.59
CA GLU A 67 0.34 -8.66 4.77
C GLU A 67 -0.41 -7.47 5.38
N LEU A 68 0.25 -6.31 5.43
CA LEU A 68 -0.39 -5.08 5.90
C LEU A 68 -1.54 -4.69 4.98
N LEU A 69 -1.32 -4.66 3.66
CA LEU A 69 -2.34 -4.32 2.68
C LEU A 69 -3.55 -5.26 2.78
N ASP A 70 -3.34 -6.57 2.89
CA ASP A 70 -4.43 -7.55 3.08
C ASP A 70 -5.23 -7.23 4.35
N THR A 71 -4.54 -6.89 5.45
CA THR A 71 -5.17 -6.46 6.70
C THR A 71 -5.99 -5.18 6.53
N LEU A 72 -5.46 -4.18 5.82
CA LEU A 72 -6.16 -2.90 5.59
C LEU A 72 -7.43 -3.11 4.74
N LEU A 73 -7.33 -3.95 3.70
CA LEU A 73 -8.46 -4.30 2.83
C LEU A 73 -9.58 -4.98 3.62
N VAL A 74 -9.24 -6.02 4.39
CA VAL A 74 -10.22 -6.72 5.24
C VAL A 74 -10.83 -5.78 6.28
N TYR A 75 -10.02 -4.92 6.91
CA TYR A 75 -10.51 -3.95 7.89
C TYR A 75 -11.52 -2.98 7.26
N ARG A 76 -11.20 -2.37 6.12
CA ARG A 76 -12.12 -1.45 5.42
C ARG A 76 -13.37 -2.15 4.89
N ALA A 77 -13.24 -3.39 4.41
CA ALA A 77 -14.37 -4.21 3.96
C ALA A 77 -15.34 -4.56 5.11
N GLN A 78 -14.81 -4.94 6.28
CA GLN A 78 -15.62 -5.16 7.49
C GLN A 78 -16.39 -3.89 7.91
N HIS A 79 -15.79 -2.72 7.69
CA HIS A 79 -16.40 -1.42 7.96
C HIS A 79 -17.24 -0.85 6.80
N LYS A 80 -17.44 -1.61 5.70
CA LYS A 80 -18.19 -1.21 4.49
C LYS A 80 -17.78 0.16 3.95
N GLN A 81 -16.49 0.48 4.00
CA GLN A 81 -15.98 1.76 3.52
C GLN A 81 -16.03 1.83 1.97
N PRO A 82 -16.33 3.01 1.39
CA PRO A 82 -16.24 3.19 -0.06
C PRO A 82 -14.78 3.04 -0.53
N ASN A 83 -14.60 2.50 -1.74
CA ASN A 83 -13.28 2.24 -2.35
C ASN A 83 -12.36 1.31 -1.53
N ALA A 84 -12.93 0.43 -0.70
CA ALA A 84 -12.16 -0.51 0.11
C ALA A 84 -11.34 -1.52 -0.70
N SER A 85 -11.60 -1.69 -2.00
CA SER A 85 -10.95 -2.72 -2.81
C SER A 85 -9.67 -2.31 -3.50
N ARG A 86 -9.23 -1.04 -3.40
CA ARG A 86 -8.05 -0.59 -4.17
C ARG A 86 -7.46 0.69 -3.63
N GLY A 87 -6.14 0.80 -3.75
CA GLY A 87 -5.42 1.96 -3.28
C GLY A 87 -4.01 2.07 -3.85
N VAL A 88 -3.37 3.17 -3.53
CA VAL A 88 -1.99 3.47 -3.89
C VAL A 88 -1.23 3.87 -2.63
N VAL A 89 -0.18 3.12 -2.32
CA VAL A 89 0.77 3.48 -1.28
C VAL A 89 1.90 4.28 -1.94
N SER A 90 1.97 5.56 -1.65
CA SER A 90 3.12 6.38 -2.03
C SER A 90 4.21 6.21 -0.99
N VAL A 91 5.40 5.83 -1.43
CA VAL A 91 6.61 5.69 -0.63
C VAL A 91 7.50 6.88 -0.94
N CYS A 92 7.81 7.70 0.05
CA CYS A 92 8.72 8.83 -0.10
C CYS A 92 9.77 8.76 1.01
N LYS A 93 10.97 8.28 0.68
CA LYS A 93 12.06 8.08 1.63
C LYS A 93 11.63 7.15 2.77
N ASN A 94 11.54 7.66 4.00
CA ASN A 94 11.08 6.95 5.21
C ASN A 94 9.60 7.21 5.54
N GLN A 95 8.80 7.70 4.60
CA GLN A 95 7.37 7.90 4.81
C GLN A 95 6.55 7.13 3.80
N MET A 96 5.45 6.54 4.27
CA MET A 96 4.50 5.81 3.45
C MET A 96 3.11 6.37 3.67
N THR A 97 2.41 6.71 2.60
CA THR A 97 1.03 7.21 2.70
C THR A 97 0.13 6.41 1.79
N VAL A 98 -0.98 5.90 2.31
CA VAL A 98 -1.99 5.23 1.49
C VAL A 98 -3.06 6.21 1.03
N GLN A 99 -3.38 6.12 -0.25
CA GLN A 99 -4.50 6.81 -0.85
C GLN A 99 -5.45 5.77 -1.44
N TRP A 100 -6.66 5.72 -0.90
CA TRP A 100 -7.73 4.88 -1.40
C TRP A 100 -8.40 5.59 -2.55
N VAL A 101 -8.35 4.99 -3.73
CA VAL A 101 -8.76 5.63 -4.99
C VAL A 101 -9.87 4.83 -5.66
N SER A 102 -10.64 5.47 -6.52
CA SER A 102 -11.63 4.77 -7.34
C SER A 102 -10.95 3.93 -8.44
N ARG A 103 -11.72 3.04 -9.08
CA ARG A 103 -11.23 2.23 -10.21
C ARG A 103 -10.61 3.09 -11.31
N ALA A 104 -11.30 4.15 -11.70
CA ALA A 104 -10.86 5.06 -12.75
C ALA A 104 -9.54 5.76 -12.39
N GLU A 105 -9.34 6.11 -11.12
CA GLU A 105 -8.10 6.72 -10.65
C GLU A 105 -6.95 5.71 -10.56
N ALA A 106 -7.22 4.49 -10.08
CA ALA A 106 -6.22 3.42 -10.06
C ALA A 106 -5.74 3.07 -11.48
N GLU A 107 -6.66 2.98 -12.45
CA GLU A 107 -6.32 2.74 -13.85
C GLU A 107 -5.50 3.91 -14.44
N ARG A 108 -5.87 5.16 -14.16
CA ARG A 108 -5.07 6.33 -14.56
C ARG A 108 -3.66 6.32 -13.97
N LEU A 109 -3.52 5.99 -12.70
CA LEU A 109 -2.22 5.91 -12.02
C LEU A 109 -1.37 4.72 -12.48
N ARG A 110 -2.01 3.68 -13.03
CA ARG A 110 -1.32 2.54 -13.64
C ARG A 110 -0.83 2.88 -15.06
N ASP A 111 -1.55 3.68 -15.81
CA ASP A 111 -1.20 4.04 -17.20
C ASP A 111 -0.28 5.27 -17.31
N LEU A 112 -0.12 6.06 -16.22
CA LEU A 112 0.90 7.11 -16.05
C LEU A 112 2.27 6.53 -15.74
#